data_AF-A0A537DDD0-F1
#
_entry.id   AF-A0A537DDD0-F1
#
_cell.length_a   1.000
_cell.length_b   1.000
_cell.length_c   1.000
_cell.angle_alpha   90.00
_cell.angle_beta   90.00
_cell.angle_gamma   90.00
#
_symmetry.space_group_name_H-M   'P 1'
#
loop_
_entity.id
_entity.type
_entity.pdbx_description
1 polymer ?
#
loop_
_entity_poly.entity_id
_entity_poly.type
_entity_poly.pdbx_seq_one_letter_code
_entity_poly.pdbx_strand_id
1 'polypeptide(L)'
;MSKTAKPDKTDKIDNIVGMLMEYEKMTIDLMKKASDTPVLEQYDLNAPYAKARIVKEDGAIKYQILEVQLSDEEKKSLKEIGELLIEELDVDVKRLGGNENAGAYIRKLVEKIIKNYKIKITPDGLDRIMYYVIRDFVHFDKIDPLMRDPWIEDISCNGMGIPIYIWHRKHESIPTNVIFNTTE
;
A
#
# COMPACT_ATOMS: atom_id res chain seq x y z
N MET A 1 39.44 -3.25 15.15
CA MET A 1 38.84 -2.40 14.09
C MET A 1 37.82 -3.25 13.35
N SER A 2 36.56 -3.19 13.77
CA SER A 2 35.46 -3.90 13.11
C SER A 2 34.90 -2.99 12.02
N LYS A 3 35.05 -3.39 10.75
CA LYS A 3 34.36 -2.74 9.63
C LYS A 3 32.93 -3.27 9.63
N THR A 4 31.99 -2.50 10.13
CA THR A 4 30.57 -2.72 9.83
C THR A 4 30.35 -2.42 8.35
N ALA A 5 30.08 -3.46 7.57
CA ALA A 5 29.64 -3.32 6.20
C ALA A 5 28.29 -2.58 6.20
N LYS A 6 28.16 -1.54 5.36
CA LYS A 6 26.87 -0.91 5.10
C LYS A 6 25.98 -1.94 4.39
N PRO A 7 24.69 -2.07 4.75
CA PRO A 7 23.77 -2.94 4.03
C PRO A 7 23.71 -2.51 2.57
N ASP A 8 23.76 -3.49 1.67
CA ASP A 8 23.79 -3.28 0.23
C ASP A 8 22.40 -2.80 -0.23
N LYS A 9 22.33 -1.94 -1.26
CA LYS A 9 21.06 -1.35 -1.72
C LYS A 9 20.03 -2.41 -2.16
N THR A 10 20.53 -3.59 -2.52
CA THR A 10 19.82 -4.80 -2.93
C THR A 10 18.95 -5.39 -1.82
N ASP A 11 19.36 -5.30 -0.55
CA ASP A 11 18.66 -5.93 0.59
C ASP A 11 17.33 -5.24 0.96
N LYS A 12 17.17 -3.95 0.59
CA LYS A 12 15.92 -3.21 0.84
C LYS A 12 14.83 -3.50 -0.19
N ILE A 13 15.23 -3.84 -1.42
CA ILE A 13 14.32 -4.01 -2.56
C ILE A 13 13.62 -5.37 -2.50
N ASP A 14 14.38 -6.42 -2.17
CA ASP A 14 13.81 -7.76 -1.96
C ASP A 14 12.80 -7.79 -0.80
N ASN A 15 13.01 -6.96 0.23
CA ASN A 15 12.06 -6.78 1.34
C ASN A 15 10.76 -6.10 0.89
N ILE A 16 10.83 -4.99 0.14
CA ILE A 16 9.62 -4.27 -0.32
C ILE A 16 8.77 -5.13 -1.26
N VAL A 17 9.42 -5.80 -2.22
CA VAL A 17 8.73 -6.65 -3.20
C VAL A 17 8.14 -7.89 -2.53
N GLY A 18 8.88 -8.52 -1.62
CA GLY A 18 8.38 -9.63 -0.81
C GLY A 18 7.17 -9.21 0.04
N MET A 19 7.23 -8.03 0.66
CA MET A 19 6.16 -7.46 1.48
C MET A 19 4.90 -7.11 0.67
N LEU A 20 5.03 -6.68 -0.58
CA LEU A 20 3.90 -6.40 -1.46
C LEU A 20 3.21 -7.70 -1.91
N MET A 21 3.99 -8.71 -2.30
CA MET A 21 3.44 -10.01 -2.72
C MET A 21 2.75 -10.75 -1.56
N GLU A 22 3.28 -10.66 -0.34
CA GLU A 22 2.69 -11.31 0.83
C GLU A 22 1.40 -10.61 1.29
N TYR A 23 1.38 -9.27 1.30
CA TYR A 23 0.18 -8.49 1.57
C TYR A 23 -0.95 -8.80 0.58
N GLU A 24 -0.60 -8.99 -0.69
CA GLU A 24 -1.58 -9.30 -1.72
C GLU A 24 -2.13 -10.72 -1.59
N LYS A 25 -1.28 -11.71 -1.33
CA LYS A 25 -1.71 -13.09 -1.09
C LYS A 25 -2.70 -13.16 0.09
N MET A 26 -2.43 -12.39 1.14
CA MET A 26 -3.33 -12.27 2.29
C MET A 26 -4.63 -11.56 1.92
N THR A 27 -4.59 -10.50 1.11
CA THR A 27 -5.77 -9.79 0.61
C THR A 27 -6.68 -10.70 -0.23
N ILE A 28 -6.10 -11.52 -1.11
CA ILE A 28 -6.83 -12.50 -1.94
C ILE A 28 -7.49 -13.59 -1.07
N ASP A 29 -6.79 -14.10 -0.05
CA ASP A 29 -7.33 -15.12 0.85
C ASP A 29 -8.50 -14.57 1.70
N LEU A 30 -8.37 -13.33 2.18
CA LEU A 30 -9.45 -12.61 2.86
C LEU A 30 -10.65 -12.38 1.96
N MET A 31 -10.44 -12.00 0.69
CA MET A 31 -11.55 -11.84 -0.27
C MET A 31 -12.27 -13.16 -0.55
N LYS A 32 -11.56 -14.29 -0.61
CA LYS A 32 -12.18 -15.63 -0.75
C LYS A 32 -13.04 -15.99 0.46
N LYS A 33 -12.61 -15.67 1.68
CA LYS A 33 -13.44 -15.86 2.89
C LYS A 33 -14.61 -14.89 2.95
N ALA A 34 -14.44 -13.70 2.39
CA ALA A 34 -15.42 -12.64 2.48
C ALA A 34 -16.69 -12.84 1.61
N SER A 35 -16.78 -13.90 0.79
CA SER A 35 -18.00 -14.18 0.00
C SER A 35 -19.18 -14.65 0.85
N ASP A 36 -18.93 -15.26 2.02
CA ASP A 36 -19.96 -15.72 2.96
C ASP A 36 -20.01 -14.88 4.26
N THR A 37 -19.18 -13.84 4.37
CA THR A 37 -19.04 -13.06 5.60
C THR A 37 -20.03 -11.89 5.63
N PRO A 38 -20.90 -11.78 6.65
CA PRO A 38 -21.81 -10.63 6.81
C PRO A 38 -21.07 -9.29 6.82
N VAL A 39 -21.46 -8.40 5.91
CA VAL A 39 -20.94 -7.04 5.80
C VAL A 39 -21.79 -6.09 6.64
N LEU A 40 -21.17 -5.39 7.58
CA LEU A 40 -21.83 -4.43 8.45
C LEU A 40 -21.83 -3.03 7.82
N GLU A 41 -20.67 -2.58 7.34
CA GLU A 41 -20.50 -1.27 6.69
C GLU A 41 -19.48 -1.37 5.54
N GLN A 42 -19.68 -0.57 4.49
CA GLN A 42 -18.72 -0.42 3.41
C GLN A 42 -18.79 0.99 2.82
N TYR A 43 -17.65 1.66 2.69
CA TYR A 43 -17.56 3.02 2.16
C TYR A 43 -16.21 3.29 1.51
N ASP A 44 -16.14 4.31 0.65
CA ASP A 44 -14.93 4.66 -0.06
C ASP A 44 -13.96 5.44 0.84
N LEU A 45 -12.67 5.10 0.76
CA LEU A 45 -11.57 5.82 1.40
C LEU A 45 -10.80 6.68 0.39
N ASN A 46 -10.65 6.15 -0.82
CA ASN A 46 -10.05 6.83 -1.96
C ASN A 46 -10.68 6.26 -3.24
N ALA A 47 -11.84 6.75 -3.65
CA ALA A 47 -12.56 6.20 -4.80
C ALA A 47 -11.80 6.42 -6.12
N PRO A 48 -11.75 5.42 -7.03
CA PRO A 48 -12.29 4.06 -6.94
C PRO A 48 -11.31 3.04 -6.35
N TYR A 49 -10.16 3.47 -5.85
CA TYR A 49 -8.99 2.65 -5.56
C TYR A 49 -8.97 1.98 -4.19
N ALA A 50 -9.62 2.55 -3.18
CA ALA A 50 -9.60 2.02 -1.82
C ALA A 50 -10.94 2.17 -1.11
N LYS A 51 -11.35 1.14 -0.39
CA LYS A 51 -12.58 1.10 0.42
C LYS A 51 -12.34 0.51 1.80
N ALA A 52 -13.09 0.99 2.77
CA ALA A 52 -13.26 0.35 4.06
C ALA A 52 -14.40 -0.66 3.95
N ARG A 53 -14.21 -1.88 4.47
CA ARG A 53 -15.25 -2.89 4.62
C ARG A 53 -15.18 -3.46 6.03
N ILE A 54 -16.24 -3.27 6.80
CA ILE A 54 -16.36 -3.79 8.17
C ILE A 54 -17.24 -5.03 8.11
N VAL A 55 -16.71 -6.15 8.58
CA VAL A 55 -17.35 -7.47 8.47
C VAL A 55 -17.44 -8.15 9.83
N LYS A 56 -18.38 -9.08 9.96
CA LYS A 56 -18.46 -9.99 11.11
C LYS A 56 -18.02 -11.40 10.70
N GLU A 57 -16.76 -11.73 10.97
CA GLU A 57 -16.14 -13.03 10.64
C GLU A 57 -15.90 -13.82 11.92
N ASP A 58 -16.37 -15.07 11.98
CA ASP A 58 -16.24 -15.96 13.15
C ASP A 58 -16.74 -15.35 14.48
N GLY A 59 -17.78 -14.51 14.40
CA GLY A 59 -18.35 -13.81 15.55
C GLY A 59 -17.60 -12.55 15.97
N ALA A 60 -16.42 -12.26 15.40
CA ALA A 60 -15.63 -11.06 15.64
C ALA A 60 -15.83 -10.01 14.55
N ILE A 61 -15.76 -8.72 14.91
CA ILE A 61 -15.77 -7.62 13.95
C ILE A 61 -14.35 -7.39 13.46
N LYS A 62 -14.17 -7.28 12.14
CA LYS A 62 -12.88 -7.00 11.50
C LYS A 62 -13.02 -5.85 10.53
N TYR A 63 -11.98 -5.03 10.45
CA TYR A 63 -11.85 -3.98 9.46
C TYR A 63 -11.02 -4.48 8.29
N GLN A 64 -11.51 -4.32 7.06
CA GLN A 64 -10.81 -4.75 5.86
C GLN A 64 -10.63 -3.54 4.94
N ILE A 65 -9.39 -3.23 4.61
CA ILE A 65 -9.06 -2.36 3.49
C ILE A 65 -9.16 -3.19 2.21
N LEU A 66 -10.00 -2.73 1.28
CA LEU A 66 -10.09 -3.28 -0.06
C LEU A 66 -9.46 -2.31 -1.04
N GLU A 67 -8.29 -2.64 -1.56
CA GLU A 67 -7.57 -1.87 -2.57
C GLU A 67 -7.80 -2.44 -3.97
N VAL A 68 -7.63 -1.59 -4.98
CA VAL A 68 -7.77 -1.97 -6.39
C VAL A 68 -6.80 -3.09 -6.73
N GLN A 69 -7.31 -4.15 -7.35
CA GLN A 69 -6.49 -5.29 -7.74
C GLN A 69 -5.68 -4.95 -9.00
N LEU A 70 -4.44 -5.42 -9.04
CA LEU A 70 -3.57 -5.33 -10.21
C LEU A 70 -3.55 -6.69 -10.92
N SER A 71 -3.49 -6.68 -12.26
CA SER A 71 -3.18 -7.89 -13.03
C SER A 71 -1.73 -8.32 -12.78
N ASP A 72 -1.38 -9.57 -13.10
CA ASP A 72 0.01 -10.04 -12.95
C ASP A 72 1.01 -9.25 -13.81
N GLU A 73 0.58 -8.75 -14.98
CA GLU A 73 1.36 -7.84 -15.81
C GLU A 73 1.51 -6.45 -15.17
N GLU A 74 0.45 -5.91 -14.58
CA GLU A 74 0.49 -4.63 -13.87
C GLU A 74 1.38 -4.69 -12.64
N LYS A 75 1.38 -5.80 -11.90
CA LYS A 75 2.30 -6.02 -10.77
C LYS A 75 3.76 -6.03 -11.20
N LYS A 76 4.06 -6.72 -12.29
CA LYS A 76 5.42 -6.73 -12.87
C LYS A 76 5.84 -5.32 -13.27
N SER A 77 4.93 -4.58 -13.89
CA SER A 77 5.15 -3.19 -14.29
C SER A 77 5.34 -2.28 -13.06
N LEU A 78 4.54 -2.44 -12.01
CA LEU A 78 4.66 -1.68 -10.76
C LEU A 78 6.01 -1.95 -10.09
N LYS A 79 6.44 -3.21 -10.05
CA LYS A 79 7.76 -3.58 -9.51
C LYS A 79 8.89 -2.91 -10.31
N GLU A 80 8.88 -3.06 -11.63
CA GLU A 80 9.89 -2.47 -12.52
C GLU A 80 9.92 -0.94 -12.40
N ILE A 81 8.74 -0.30 -12.41
CA ILE A 81 8.61 1.15 -12.23
C ILE A 81 9.15 1.57 -10.86
N GLY A 82 8.81 0.85 -9.79
CA GLY A 82 9.26 1.16 -8.43
C GLY A 82 10.77 1.09 -8.27
N GLU A 83 11.40 0.06 -8.84
CA GLU A 83 12.87 -0.10 -8.85
C GLU A 83 13.54 1.07 -9.59
N LEU A 84 13.07 1.39 -10.79
CA LEU A 84 13.59 2.51 -11.59
C LEU A 84 13.32 3.87 -10.93
N LEU A 85 12.19 4.01 -10.24
CA LEU A 85 11.83 5.22 -9.52
C LEU A 85 12.82 5.47 -8.38
N ILE A 86 13.20 4.44 -7.61
CA ILE A 86 14.21 4.56 -6.55
C ILE A 86 15.58 4.97 -7.11
N GLU A 87 15.93 4.49 -8.30
CA GLU A 87 17.19 4.85 -8.96
C GLU A 87 17.19 6.30 -9.50
N GLU A 88 16.06 6.75 -10.06
CA GLU A 88 15.92 8.09 -10.62
C GLU A 88 15.55 9.17 -9.59
N LEU A 89 15.07 8.78 -8.40
CA LEU A 89 14.68 9.70 -7.34
C LEU A 89 15.90 10.42 -6.76
N ASP A 90 15.98 11.72 -7.03
CA ASP A 90 16.90 12.59 -6.32
C ASP A 90 16.40 12.85 -4.89
N VAL A 91 17.32 12.88 -3.92
CA VAL A 91 17.03 12.93 -2.46
C VAL A 91 16.25 14.19 -2.05
N ASP A 92 16.13 15.15 -2.96
CA ASP A 92 15.45 16.44 -2.78
C ASP A 92 13.92 16.40 -2.96
N VAL A 93 13.27 15.24 -3.06
CA VAL A 93 11.79 15.13 -3.04
C VAL A 93 11.18 15.80 -1.80
N LYS A 94 11.89 15.80 -0.67
CA LYS A 94 11.48 16.51 0.55
C LYS A 94 11.41 18.03 0.39
N ARG A 95 12.03 18.61 -0.65
CA ARG A 95 12.00 20.04 -0.96
C ARG A 95 10.83 20.46 -1.86
N LEU A 96 10.07 19.51 -2.40
CA LEU A 96 9.01 19.79 -3.37
C LEU A 96 7.77 20.47 -2.77
N GLY A 97 7.69 20.60 -1.44
CA GLY A 97 6.64 21.33 -0.74
C GLY A 97 5.27 20.66 -0.84
N GLY A 98 4.79 20.04 0.23
CA GLY A 98 3.43 19.46 0.32
C GLY A 98 3.19 18.22 -0.58
N ASN A 99 2.17 17.43 -0.22
CA ASN A 99 1.89 16.15 -0.87
C ASN A 99 1.44 16.30 -2.34
N GLU A 100 0.76 17.39 -2.69
CA GLU A 100 0.25 17.61 -4.06
C GLU A 100 1.39 17.80 -5.07
N ASN A 101 2.39 18.63 -4.74
CA ASN A 101 3.54 18.86 -5.62
C ASN A 101 4.43 17.62 -5.73
N ALA A 102 4.59 16.89 -4.62
CA ALA A 102 5.29 15.61 -4.62
C ALA A 102 4.59 14.59 -5.53
N GLY A 103 3.26 14.47 -5.44
CA GLY A 103 2.51 13.55 -6.29
C GLY A 103 2.58 13.89 -7.78
N ALA A 104 2.46 15.18 -8.13
CA ALA A 104 2.60 15.62 -9.52
C ALA A 104 4.02 15.38 -10.08
N TYR A 105 5.06 15.56 -9.25
CA TYR A 105 6.43 15.25 -9.64
C TYR A 105 6.64 13.75 -9.88
N ILE A 106 6.20 12.91 -8.94
CA ILE A 106 6.31 11.45 -9.06
C ILE A 106 5.58 10.95 -10.31
N ARG A 107 4.37 11.45 -10.60
CA ARG A 107 3.64 11.06 -11.81
C ARG A 107 4.43 11.35 -13.09
N LYS A 108 5.01 12.55 -13.20
CA LYS A 108 5.86 12.91 -14.37
C LYS A 108 7.09 12.00 -14.50
N LEU A 109 7.69 11.63 -13.37
CA LEU A 109 8.85 10.75 -13.36
C LEU A 109 8.46 9.33 -13.80
N VAL A 110 7.34 8.79 -13.32
CA VAL A 110 6.80 7.49 -13.76
C VAL A 110 6.48 7.50 -15.26
N GLU A 111 5.84 8.55 -15.77
CA GLU A 111 5.55 8.68 -17.20
C GLU A 111 6.84 8.70 -18.06
N LYS A 112 7.89 9.36 -17.56
CA LYS A 112 9.22 9.37 -18.19
C LYS A 112 9.87 7.98 -18.17
N ILE A 113 9.80 7.27 -17.04
CA ILE A 113 10.30 5.89 -16.91
C ILE A 113 9.59 4.98 -17.91
N ILE A 114 8.26 4.98 -17.94
CA ILE A 114 7.47 4.16 -18.87
C ILE A 114 7.90 4.40 -20.32
N LYS A 115 8.09 5.67 -20.70
CA LYS A 115 8.52 6.04 -22.05
C LYS A 115 9.95 5.58 -22.37
N ASN A 116 10.90 5.80 -21.46
CA ASN A 116 12.31 5.52 -21.67
C ASN A 116 12.59 4.01 -21.74
N TYR A 117 11.94 3.25 -20.87
CA TYR A 117 12.12 1.81 -20.75
C TYR A 117 11.11 1.01 -21.61
N LYS A 118 10.20 1.71 -22.31
CA LYS A 118 9.17 1.14 -23.20
C LYS A 118 8.28 0.11 -22.48
N ILE A 119 7.96 0.39 -21.22
CA ILE A 119 7.09 -0.45 -20.38
C ILE A 119 5.69 -0.43 -21.00
N LYS A 120 5.12 -1.62 -21.22
CA LYS A 120 3.81 -1.76 -21.86
C LYS A 120 2.71 -1.67 -20.80
N ILE A 121 1.98 -0.56 -20.81
CA ILE A 121 0.87 -0.33 -19.89
C ILE A 121 -0.27 0.41 -20.58
N THR A 122 -1.51 0.06 -20.21
CA THR A 122 -2.70 0.78 -20.67
C THR A 122 -2.90 2.05 -19.82
N PRO A 123 -3.62 3.08 -20.31
CA PRO A 123 -3.92 4.27 -19.51
C PRO A 123 -4.61 3.95 -18.18
N ASP A 124 -5.59 3.03 -18.21
CA ASP A 124 -6.33 2.58 -17.02
C ASP A 124 -5.43 1.79 -16.04
N GLY A 125 -4.54 0.94 -16.57
CA GLY A 125 -3.53 0.26 -15.74
C GLY A 125 -2.52 1.23 -15.12
N LEU A 126 -2.15 2.29 -15.84
CA LEU A 126 -1.29 3.35 -15.31
C LEU A 126 -1.95 4.05 -14.12
N ASP A 127 -3.23 4.40 -14.20
CA ASP A 127 -3.90 5.05 -13.08
C ASP A 127 -4.00 4.13 -11.84
N ARG A 128 -4.22 2.82 -12.03
CA ARG A 128 -4.12 1.82 -10.95
C ARG A 128 -2.73 1.73 -10.34
N ILE A 129 -1.68 1.69 -11.17
CA ILE A 129 -0.29 1.67 -10.68
C ILE A 129 0.04 2.97 -9.95
N MET A 130 -0.41 4.12 -10.48
CA MET A 130 -0.18 5.42 -9.86
C MET A 130 -0.82 5.51 -8.48
N TYR A 131 -1.95 4.85 -8.22
CA TYR A 131 -2.50 4.74 -6.87
C TYR A 131 -1.45 4.16 -5.90
N TYR A 132 -0.88 2.99 -6.21
CA TYR A 132 0.14 2.35 -5.37
C TYR A 132 1.43 3.16 -5.26
N VAL A 133 1.91 3.74 -6.38
CA VAL A 133 3.12 4.57 -6.36
C VAL A 133 2.95 5.79 -5.45
N ILE A 134 1.81 6.49 -5.54
CA ILE A 134 1.55 7.66 -4.69
C ILE A 134 1.34 7.25 -3.23
N ARG A 135 0.60 6.16 -2.99
CA ARG A 135 0.41 5.57 -1.67
C ARG A 135 1.74 5.33 -0.96
N ASP A 136 2.71 4.73 -1.67
CA ASP A 136 3.97 4.25 -1.09
C ASP A 136 5.05 5.33 -1.04
N PHE A 137 5.20 6.16 -2.09
CA PHE A 137 6.29 7.13 -2.18
C PHE A 137 5.94 8.51 -1.62
N VAL A 138 4.65 8.85 -1.54
CA VAL A 138 4.21 10.20 -1.12
C VAL A 138 3.43 10.17 0.19
N HIS A 139 2.72 9.08 0.46
CA HIS A 139 1.86 8.98 1.64
C HIS A 139 2.40 8.00 2.69
N PHE A 140 1.52 7.23 3.29
CA PHE A 140 1.80 6.41 4.47
C PHE A 140 1.79 4.92 4.13
N ASP A 141 2.17 4.54 2.89
CA ASP A 141 2.26 3.14 2.46
C ASP A 141 0.93 2.37 2.74
N LYS A 142 0.99 1.10 3.14
CA LYS A 142 -0.15 0.23 3.46
C LYS A 142 -1.14 0.82 4.47
N ILE A 143 -0.74 1.80 5.29
CA ILE A 143 -1.65 2.44 6.26
C ILE A 143 -2.33 3.69 5.70
N ASP A 144 -1.96 4.19 4.51
CA ASP A 144 -2.58 5.36 3.88
C ASP A 144 -4.11 5.27 3.82
N PRO A 145 -4.74 4.14 3.48
CA PRO A 145 -6.21 4.05 3.50
C PRO A 145 -6.79 4.24 4.91
N LEU A 146 -6.12 3.73 5.96
CA LEU A 146 -6.53 3.95 7.35
C LEU A 146 -6.38 5.42 7.74
N MET A 147 -5.29 6.07 7.30
CA MET A 147 -5.02 7.49 7.54
C MET A 147 -6.06 8.42 6.88
N ARG A 148 -6.77 7.95 5.85
CA ARG A 148 -7.84 8.68 5.17
C ARG A 148 -9.20 8.52 5.83
N ASP A 149 -9.35 7.57 6.74
CA ASP A 149 -10.64 7.22 7.32
C ASP A 149 -11.02 8.17 8.48
N PRO A 150 -12.07 9.01 8.34
CA PRO A 150 -12.49 9.92 9.41
C PRO A 150 -13.15 9.21 10.60
N TRP A 151 -13.46 7.92 10.49
CA TRP A 151 -14.03 7.11 11.57
C TRP A 151 -12.97 6.45 12.44
N ILE A 152 -11.70 6.52 12.07
CA ILE A 152 -10.58 6.00 12.87
C ILE A 152 -10.05 7.12 13.75
N GLU A 153 -9.91 6.84 15.05
CA GLU A 153 -9.32 7.77 16.02
C GLU A 153 -7.85 7.44 16.28
N ASP A 154 -7.55 6.15 16.49
CA ASP A 154 -6.20 5.66 16.77
C ASP A 154 -5.84 4.50 15.85
N ILE A 155 -4.55 4.41 15.49
CA ILE A 155 -3.94 3.29 14.77
C ILE A 155 -2.82 2.74 15.64
N SER A 156 -2.89 1.45 15.98
CA SER A 156 -1.95 0.76 16.86
C SER A 156 -1.24 -0.38 16.13
N CYS A 157 0.09 -0.27 16.02
CA CYS A 157 0.96 -1.33 15.53
C CYS A 157 1.67 -2.00 16.73
N ASN A 158 1.23 -3.21 17.09
CA ASN A 158 1.67 -3.88 18.32
C ASN A 158 2.88 -4.82 18.14
N GLY A 159 3.41 -4.94 16.92
CA GLY A 159 4.57 -5.77 16.61
C GLY A 159 4.45 -6.50 15.27
N MET A 160 5.53 -7.20 14.90
CA MET A 160 5.58 -7.96 13.65
C MET A 160 4.62 -9.14 13.64
N GLY A 161 4.02 -9.41 12.48
CA GLY A 161 3.06 -10.51 12.29
C GLY A 161 1.72 -10.30 13.02
N ILE A 162 1.57 -9.18 13.73
CA ILE A 162 0.34 -8.83 14.44
C ILE A 162 -0.44 -7.84 13.54
N PRO A 163 -1.74 -8.08 13.30
CA PRO A 163 -2.59 -7.10 12.63
C PRO A 163 -2.53 -5.73 13.29
N ILE A 164 -2.52 -4.69 12.47
CA ILE A 164 -2.76 -3.34 12.95
C ILE A 164 -4.17 -3.31 13.55
N TYR A 165 -4.27 -2.77 14.76
CA TYR A 165 -5.54 -2.48 15.40
C TYR A 165 -5.89 -1.03 15.17
N ILE A 166 -7.18 -0.76 15.00
CA ILE A 166 -7.71 0.60 14.92
C ILE A 166 -8.71 0.81 16.04
N TRP A 167 -8.82 2.05 16.53
CA TRP A 167 -9.97 2.48 17.31
C TRP A 167 -10.98 3.15 16.40
N HIS A 168 -12.00 2.40 15.99
CA HIS A 168 -13.06 2.90 15.13
C HIS A 168 -14.20 3.48 15.97
N ARG A 169 -14.62 4.71 15.70
CA ARG A 169 -15.63 5.45 16.49
C ARG A 169 -16.93 4.70 16.81
N LYS A 170 -17.35 3.78 15.93
CA LYS A 170 -18.56 2.96 16.12
C LYS A 170 -18.30 1.54 16.62
N HIS A 171 -17.12 0.99 16.36
CA HIS A 171 -16.82 -0.43 16.54
C HIS A 171 -15.68 -0.68 17.55
N GLU A 172 -15.16 0.40 18.14
CA GLU A 172 -14.07 0.40 19.12
C GLU A 172 -12.81 -0.26 18.56
N SER A 173 -12.10 -1.03 19.39
CA SER A 173 -10.86 -1.69 18.99
C SER A 173 -11.12 -2.91 18.13
N ILE A 174 -10.78 -2.83 16.84
CA ILE A 174 -10.93 -3.94 15.89
C ILE A 174 -9.64 -4.17 15.09
N PRO A 175 -9.29 -5.44 14.79
CA PRO A 175 -8.14 -5.76 13.97
C PRO A 175 -8.41 -5.44 12.50
N THR A 176 -7.36 -5.04 11.78
CA THR A 176 -7.38 -4.82 10.33
C THR A 176 -6.82 -6.03 9.57
N ASN A 177 -6.88 -5.98 8.24
CA ASN A 177 -6.12 -6.86 7.36
C ASN A 177 -4.72 -6.33 7.02
N VAL A 178 -4.19 -5.33 7.72
CA VAL A 178 -2.84 -4.83 7.48
C VAL A 178 -1.90 -5.45 8.50
N ILE A 179 -0.85 -6.12 8.01
CA ILE A 179 0.19 -6.75 8.83
C ILE A 179 1.57 -6.35 8.29
N PHE A 180 2.48 -6.00 9.19
CA PHE A 180 3.90 -5.85 8.90
C PHE A 180 4.64 -7.12 9.35
N ASN A 181 5.26 -7.83 8.41
CA ASN A 181 5.93 -9.12 8.68
C ASN A 181 7.45 -9.00 8.89
N THR A 182 8.02 -7.82 8.64
CA THR A 182 9.47 -7.58 8.68
C THR A 182 9.77 -6.37 9.56
N THR A 183 10.96 -6.36 10.16
CA THR A 183 11.57 -5.13 10.66
C THR A 183 12.14 -4.38 9.46
N GLU A 184 11.63 -3.18 9.17
CA GLU A 184 12.18 -2.28 8.14
C GLU A 184 13.63 -1.83 8.42
#